data_AF-J3ETB1-F1
#
_entry.id   AF-J3ETB1-F1
#
_cell.length_a   1.000
_cell.length_b   1.000
_cell.length_c   1.000
_cell.angle_alpha   90.00
_cell.angle_beta   90.00
_cell.angle_gamma   90.00
#
_symmetry.space_group_name_H-M   'P 1'
#
loop_
_entity.id
_entity.type
_entity.pdbx_description
1 polymer ?
#
loop_
_entity_poly.entity_id
_entity_poly.type
_entity_poly.pdbx_seq_one_letter_code
_entity_poly.pdbx_strand_id
1 'polypeptide(L)'
;MDSLESLSSSYQYNDALESFDYAVVRIAVLIPPKSDQTERPPLRLLYASVWLLPPGREIPCKRHEAAIKRFKKEKGGIAVDRIVMRAEDAISWYRSSFETFTTPIPFQDSRGSDGIPLDVASLDDFPRWPLLGVPMQSESLTGSSERSSVPFRNIGITRYSRRISGNQSWPEFLTPNGRRDNADEAFKFLERHMHVDLREYPEYLGGLTLAVPDLDVHSVRQFIEPKNEGSESLYFHLKPHPGQTLQHLNLTVFEGQEGMLTSFQTLKVPEDGLIEIKRPTAIDTAGLVLAHEQRGVLLQTPMRSFFRQMHLTTEVVERRVSVTVPQNEGKRSEADQYHTEKKTLASAQTYGDPQDNSDAFKRLTEARNERNLNHSARLYDQTWFGTGQRKPALDHIRAKIRNARVSVFIADPYFGATQIVQYLFALERDDIKVKILTSDYAFSKPKTSEGDERSATLAGDDLSALKSNIEKFRTLHSNPLEIKIARTIETYFHDRFIAVDGRVWMLGSSLNSIGVRPTLIMRIPHGEKVLDHLSHLFDNSAAFEGLAERDESDA
;
A
#
# COMPACT_ATOMS: atom_id res chain seq x y z
N MET A 1 -27.59 -13.86 -42.21
CA MET A 1 -27.51 -12.69 -41.31
C MET A 1 -28.77 -12.64 -40.45
N ASP A 2 -29.22 -13.81 -39.96
CA ASP A 2 -30.40 -14.01 -39.12
C ASP A 2 -30.04 -15.17 -38.18
N SER A 3 -29.73 -14.86 -36.92
CA SER A 3 -29.79 -15.76 -35.74
C SER A 3 -28.99 -15.21 -34.54
N LEU A 4 -29.04 -13.89 -34.29
CA LEU A 4 -28.45 -13.28 -33.08
C LEU A 4 -29.51 -12.49 -32.28
N GLU A 5 -30.77 -12.89 -32.39
CA GLU A 5 -31.82 -12.44 -31.47
C GLU A 5 -32.06 -13.51 -30.40
N SER A 6 -32.19 -13.02 -29.15
CA SER A 6 -32.52 -13.74 -27.92
C SER A 6 -31.42 -14.58 -27.23
N LEU A 7 -30.36 -13.91 -26.76
CA LEU A 7 -29.71 -14.28 -25.50
C LEU A 7 -29.86 -13.14 -24.48
N SER A 8 -31.07 -12.60 -24.34
CA SER A 8 -31.42 -11.82 -23.15
C SER A 8 -31.78 -12.79 -22.03
N SER A 9 -30.79 -13.40 -21.38
CA SER A 9 -31.05 -13.94 -20.05
C SER A 9 -31.36 -12.74 -19.16
N SER A 10 -32.65 -12.53 -18.86
CA SER A 10 -33.06 -11.59 -17.84
C SER A 10 -32.42 -12.06 -16.52
N TYR A 11 -31.28 -11.50 -16.15
CA TYR A 11 -30.84 -11.53 -14.76
C TYR A 11 -32.00 -10.97 -13.94
N GLN A 12 -32.72 -11.83 -13.21
CA GLN A 12 -33.80 -11.42 -12.32
C GLN A 12 -33.13 -10.87 -11.06
N TYR A 13 -32.75 -9.59 -11.11
CA TYR A 13 -31.98 -8.90 -10.08
C TYR A 13 -32.71 -8.78 -8.73
N ASN A 14 -34.04 -8.87 -8.72
CA ASN A 14 -34.86 -8.74 -7.50
C ASN A 14 -34.74 -9.96 -6.58
N ASP A 15 -34.67 -11.18 -7.11
CA ASP A 15 -34.62 -12.41 -6.32
C ASP A 15 -33.42 -12.45 -5.37
N ALA A 16 -32.30 -11.83 -5.76
CA ALA A 16 -31.08 -11.79 -4.97
C ALA A 16 -31.18 -10.90 -3.71
N LEU A 17 -32.21 -10.05 -3.59
CA LEU A 17 -32.39 -9.10 -2.48
C LEU A 17 -33.65 -9.40 -1.64
N GLU A 18 -34.64 -10.09 -2.19
CA GLU A 18 -35.93 -10.36 -1.54
C GLU A 18 -35.86 -11.37 -0.38
N SER A 19 -34.79 -12.17 -0.30
CA SER A 19 -34.66 -13.25 0.70
C SER A 19 -34.06 -12.81 2.05
N PHE A 20 -33.90 -11.51 2.28
CA PHE A 20 -33.32 -10.97 3.52
C PHE A 20 -34.38 -10.31 4.39
N ASP A 21 -34.44 -10.66 5.68
CA ASP A 21 -35.41 -10.05 6.60
C ASP A 21 -34.92 -8.71 7.17
N TYR A 22 -33.62 -8.62 7.45
CA TYR A 22 -33.02 -7.54 8.21
C TYR A 22 -31.70 -7.07 7.61
N ALA A 23 -31.35 -5.83 7.89
CA ALA A 23 -30.07 -5.25 7.55
C ALA A 23 -29.48 -4.44 8.71
N VAL A 24 -28.16 -4.39 8.77
CA VAL A 24 -27.41 -3.53 9.69
C VAL A 24 -26.86 -2.33 8.92
N VAL A 25 -27.35 -1.15 9.26
CA VAL A 25 -26.85 0.12 8.76
C VAL A 25 -25.84 0.70 9.75
N ARG A 26 -24.61 0.92 9.30
CA ARG A 26 -23.62 1.73 10.01
C ARG A 26 -23.53 3.08 9.31
N ILE A 27 -23.61 4.16 10.06
CA ILE A 27 -23.55 5.50 9.52
C ILE A 27 -22.58 6.35 10.34
N ALA A 28 -21.69 7.07 9.64
CA ALA A 28 -20.84 8.10 10.19
C ALA A 28 -21.28 9.45 9.64
N VAL A 29 -21.42 10.45 10.51
CA VAL A 29 -21.79 11.82 10.15
C VAL A 29 -20.84 12.83 10.77
N LEU A 30 -20.55 13.88 10.01
CA LEU A 30 -19.80 15.05 10.46
C LEU A 30 -20.77 15.95 11.22
N ILE A 31 -20.42 16.22 12.48
CA ILE A 31 -21.12 17.20 13.30
C ILE A 31 -20.43 18.54 13.06
N PRO A 32 -21.13 19.52 12.44
CA PRO A 32 -20.55 20.82 12.20
C PRO A 32 -20.23 21.55 13.51
N PRO A 33 -19.31 22.52 13.48
CA PRO A 33 -19.04 23.33 14.64
C PRO A 33 -20.28 24.07 15.12
N LYS A 34 -20.40 24.25 16.44
CA LYS A 34 -21.45 25.13 17.00
C LYS A 34 -21.22 26.55 16.46
N SER A 35 -22.13 27.01 15.61
CA SER A 35 -22.21 28.39 15.15
C SER A 35 -22.99 29.23 16.18
N ASP A 36 -22.65 30.51 16.29
CA ASP A 36 -23.42 31.50 17.07
C ASP A 36 -24.71 31.94 16.33
N GLN A 37 -24.93 31.43 15.12
CA GLN A 37 -26.17 31.63 14.35
C GLN A 37 -27.32 30.80 14.93
N THR A 38 -28.55 31.31 14.75
CA THR A 38 -29.81 30.73 15.24
C THR A 38 -30.11 29.33 14.70
N GLU A 39 -29.55 28.96 13.53
CA GLU A 39 -29.70 27.62 12.94
C GLU A 39 -28.36 26.88 12.92
N ARG A 40 -28.36 25.65 13.45
CA ARG A 40 -27.19 24.77 13.37
C ARG A 40 -27.09 24.23 11.94
N PRO A 41 -25.89 24.21 11.32
CA PRO A 41 -25.72 23.58 10.02
C PRO A 41 -26.16 22.11 10.08
N PRO A 42 -26.65 21.55 8.96
CA PRO A 42 -27.07 20.16 8.92
C PRO A 42 -25.90 19.21 9.20
N LEU A 43 -26.22 18.01 9.70
CA LEU A 43 -25.25 16.93 9.78
C LEU A 43 -24.87 16.52 8.36
N ARG A 44 -23.59 16.27 8.10
CA ARG A 44 -23.12 15.86 6.77
C ARG A 44 -22.71 14.40 6.76
N LEU A 45 -23.10 13.64 5.74
CA LEU A 45 -22.73 12.23 5.62
C LEU A 45 -21.21 12.10 5.44
N LEU A 46 -20.55 11.32 6.31
CA LEU A 46 -19.13 10.98 6.18
C LEU A 46 -18.90 9.65 5.49
N TYR A 47 -19.72 8.65 5.81
CA TYR A 47 -19.69 7.34 5.18
C TYR A 47 -20.86 6.52 5.74
N ALA A 48 -21.49 5.66 4.92
CA ALA A 48 -22.43 4.68 5.42
C ALA A 48 -22.25 3.30 4.77
N SER A 49 -22.67 2.26 5.49
CA SER A 49 -22.73 0.90 4.94
C SER A 49 -24.00 0.21 5.39
N VAL A 50 -24.65 -0.47 4.45
CA VAL A 50 -25.81 -1.35 4.67
C VAL A 50 -25.34 -2.79 4.46
N TRP A 51 -25.52 -3.63 5.47
CA TRP A 51 -25.16 -5.04 5.42
C TRP A 51 -26.41 -5.88 5.60
N LEU A 52 -26.84 -6.57 4.55
CA LEU A 52 -27.96 -7.51 4.67
C LEU A 52 -27.54 -8.68 5.56
N LEU A 53 -28.46 -9.16 6.40
CA LEU A 53 -28.20 -10.25 7.34
C LEU A 53 -28.68 -11.58 6.75
N PRO A 54 -27.77 -12.52 6.45
CA PRO A 54 -28.17 -13.81 5.91
C PRO A 54 -29.03 -14.59 6.92
N PRO A 55 -29.88 -15.51 6.44
CA PRO A 55 -30.73 -16.33 7.30
C PRO A 55 -29.95 -17.00 8.44
N GLY A 56 -30.54 -17.03 9.63
CA GLY A 56 -29.94 -17.65 10.83
C GLY A 56 -28.87 -16.81 11.53
N ARG A 57 -28.59 -15.59 11.08
CA ARG A 57 -27.69 -14.67 11.80
C ARG A 57 -28.46 -13.89 12.86
N GLU A 58 -27.90 -13.85 14.08
CA GLU A 58 -28.49 -13.06 15.17
C GLU A 58 -28.54 -11.57 14.84
N ILE A 59 -29.68 -10.95 15.15
CA ILE A 59 -29.88 -9.51 15.03
C ILE A 59 -29.04 -8.82 16.12
N PRO A 60 -28.09 -7.94 15.77
CA PRO A 60 -27.27 -7.29 16.76
C PRO A 60 -28.09 -6.40 17.70
N CYS A 61 -27.78 -6.41 18.99
CA CYS A 61 -28.38 -5.48 19.94
C CYS A 61 -28.13 -4.02 19.52
N LYS A 62 -29.19 -3.21 19.61
CA LYS A 62 -29.13 -1.77 19.37
C LYS A 62 -28.21 -1.09 20.38
N ARG A 63 -27.46 -0.08 19.94
CA ARG A 63 -26.73 0.81 20.87
C ARG A 63 -27.69 1.83 21.46
N HIS A 64 -27.61 2.06 22.76
CA HIS A 64 -28.40 3.11 23.41
C HIS A 64 -28.08 4.51 22.84
N GLU A 65 -26.81 4.80 22.59
CA GLU A 65 -26.34 6.09 22.06
C GLU A 65 -25.33 5.93 20.93
N ALA A 66 -25.30 6.92 20.03
CA ALA A 66 -24.27 7.03 19.00
C ALA A 66 -22.90 7.31 19.63
N ALA A 67 -21.83 6.73 19.08
CA ALA A 67 -20.47 7.02 19.50
C ALA A 67 -20.04 8.39 18.94
N ILE A 68 -19.53 9.29 19.77
CA ILE A 68 -19.16 10.65 19.36
C ILE A 68 -17.71 10.96 19.70
N LYS A 69 -16.97 11.49 18.72
CA LYS A 69 -15.63 12.08 18.91
C LYS A 69 -15.70 13.58 18.62
N ARG A 70 -15.30 14.40 19.59
CA ARG A 70 -15.25 15.86 19.46
C ARG A 70 -13.81 16.33 19.29
N PHE A 71 -13.59 17.32 18.42
CA PHE A 71 -12.28 17.90 18.19
C PHE A 71 -12.26 19.34 18.72
N LYS A 72 -11.46 19.57 19.77
CA LYS A 72 -11.51 20.79 20.58
C LYS A 72 -11.14 22.06 19.80
N LYS A 73 -10.24 21.98 18.81
CA LYS A 73 -9.73 23.14 18.06
C LYS A 73 -10.65 23.52 16.90
N GLU A 74 -11.36 22.55 16.35
CA GLU A 74 -12.18 22.66 15.14
C GLU A 74 -13.66 22.89 15.47
N LYS A 75 -14.03 22.88 16.76
CA LYS A 75 -15.38 23.04 17.31
C LYS A 75 -16.44 22.04 16.79
N GLY A 76 -16.09 21.11 15.91
CA GLY A 76 -16.94 20.05 15.35
C GLY A 76 -16.67 18.65 15.93
N GLY A 77 -17.22 17.62 15.29
CA GLY A 77 -17.04 16.22 15.70
C GLY A 77 -17.47 15.20 14.67
N ILE A 78 -17.31 13.93 14.99
CA ILE A 78 -17.82 12.80 14.22
C ILE A 78 -18.77 12.02 15.13
N ALA A 79 -19.96 11.70 14.65
CA ALA A 79 -20.87 10.72 15.26
C ALA A 79 -20.92 9.46 14.41
N VAL A 80 -20.94 8.30 15.06
CA VAL A 80 -21.12 6.99 14.40
C VAL A 80 -22.21 6.21 15.10
N ASP A 81 -23.12 5.65 14.33
CA ASP A 81 -24.19 4.78 14.84
C ASP A 81 -24.30 3.45 14.10
N ARG A 82 -24.91 2.47 14.75
CA ARG A 82 -25.23 1.14 14.21
C ARG A 82 -26.70 0.86 14.47
N ILE A 83 -27.47 0.85 13.39
CA ILE A 83 -28.92 0.74 13.37
C ILE A 83 -29.32 -0.54 12.64
N VAL A 84 -30.35 -1.21 13.14
CA VAL A 84 -30.97 -2.36 12.47
C VAL A 84 -32.25 -1.88 11.80
N MET A 85 -32.47 -2.30 10.56
CA MET A 85 -33.66 -1.99 9.76
C MET A 85 -34.22 -3.28 9.16
N ARG A 86 -35.48 -3.26 8.69
CA ARG A 86 -35.94 -4.27 7.73
C ARG A 86 -35.08 -4.18 6.47
N ALA A 87 -34.83 -5.30 5.81
CA ALA A 87 -33.99 -5.28 4.62
C ALA A 87 -34.58 -4.38 3.52
N GLU A 88 -35.89 -4.43 3.31
CA GLU A 88 -36.60 -3.56 2.35
C GLU A 88 -36.39 -2.07 2.66
N ASP A 89 -36.56 -1.67 3.93
CA ASP A 89 -36.40 -0.28 4.37
C ASP A 89 -34.96 0.17 4.20
N ALA A 90 -34.00 -0.71 4.49
CA ALA A 90 -32.58 -0.40 4.37
C ALA A 90 -32.14 -0.25 2.91
N ILE A 91 -32.68 -1.07 2.01
CA ILE A 91 -32.45 -0.98 0.57
C ILE A 91 -33.08 0.32 0.04
N SER A 92 -34.33 0.62 0.42
CA SER A 92 -35.01 1.86 0.08
C SER A 92 -34.24 3.10 0.56
N TRP A 93 -33.76 3.07 1.81
CA TRP A 93 -32.89 4.11 2.36
C TRP A 93 -31.58 4.24 1.58
N TYR A 94 -30.91 3.12 1.28
CA TYR A 94 -29.69 3.12 0.46
C TYR A 94 -29.90 3.71 -0.94
N ARG A 95 -31.11 3.55 -1.52
CA ARG A 95 -31.49 4.06 -2.83
C ARG A 95 -32.11 5.47 -2.80
N SER A 96 -32.28 6.07 -1.63
CA SER A 96 -32.87 7.41 -1.49
C SER A 96 -32.06 8.47 -2.27
N SER A 97 -32.76 9.50 -2.75
CA SER A 97 -32.12 10.65 -3.41
C SER A 97 -31.24 11.40 -2.41
N PHE A 98 -30.15 11.99 -2.88
CA PHE A 98 -29.27 12.81 -2.03
C PHE A 98 -29.99 14.06 -1.49
N GLU A 99 -30.99 14.58 -2.21
CA GLU A 99 -31.79 15.75 -1.79
C GLU A 99 -32.72 15.48 -0.60
N THR A 100 -33.12 14.22 -0.41
CA THR A 100 -34.07 13.80 0.63
C THR A 100 -33.42 12.85 1.62
N PHE A 101 -32.08 12.81 1.68
CA PHE A 101 -31.35 11.82 2.45
C PHE A 101 -31.42 12.13 3.95
N THR A 102 -31.67 11.11 4.77
CA THR A 102 -31.85 11.26 6.22
C THR A 102 -31.03 10.25 7.02
N THR A 103 -30.90 10.47 8.33
CA THR A 103 -30.40 9.42 9.24
C THR A 103 -31.36 8.22 9.21
N PRO A 104 -30.85 6.98 9.20
CA PRO A 104 -31.68 5.79 9.06
C PRO A 104 -32.63 5.64 10.25
N ILE A 105 -33.85 5.17 9.99
CA ILE A 105 -34.87 4.94 11.00
C ILE A 105 -34.84 3.45 11.39
N PRO A 106 -34.59 3.11 12.65
CA PRO A 106 -34.50 1.71 13.08
C PRO A 106 -35.86 1.01 12.97
N PHE A 107 -35.86 -0.32 12.76
CA PHE A 107 -37.09 -1.11 12.73
C PHE A 107 -37.86 -1.09 14.07
N GLN A 108 -37.17 -0.81 15.18
CA GLN A 108 -37.70 -0.68 16.53
C GLN A 108 -37.03 0.48 17.32
N ASP A 109 -37.81 1.07 18.23
CA ASP A 109 -37.38 2.07 19.23
C ASP A 109 -36.77 3.37 18.66
N SER A 110 -37.44 4.04 17.72
CA SER A 110 -36.96 5.30 17.13
C SER A 110 -36.59 6.37 18.17
N ARG A 111 -35.48 7.07 17.95
CA ARG A 111 -35.01 8.20 18.77
C ARG A 111 -35.25 9.51 18.02
N GLY A 112 -35.25 10.64 18.73
CA GLY A 112 -35.35 11.96 18.11
C GLY A 112 -34.19 12.33 17.19
N SER A 113 -33.10 11.54 17.16
CA SER A 113 -31.97 11.68 16.22
C SER A 113 -32.15 10.94 14.90
N ASP A 114 -33.17 10.10 14.78
CA ASP A 114 -33.42 9.24 13.62
C ASP A 114 -34.34 9.99 12.63
N GLY A 115 -34.18 9.79 11.32
CA GLY A 115 -34.94 10.50 10.27
C GLY A 115 -34.56 11.98 10.07
N ILE A 116 -33.45 12.45 10.65
CA ILE A 116 -32.99 13.84 10.50
C ILE A 116 -32.35 14.03 9.11
N PRO A 117 -32.65 15.14 8.39
CA PRO A 117 -32.00 15.45 7.12
C PRO A 117 -30.48 15.50 7.20
N LEU A 118 -29.82 14.93 6.18
CA LEU A 118 -28.38 14.95 6.02
C LEU A 118 -27.98 15.76 4.80
N ASP A 119 -26.91 16.54 4.94
CA ASP A 119 -26.19 17.10 3.80
C ASP A 119 -25.37 15.99 3.13
N VAL A 120 -25.70 15.71 1.87
CA VAL A 120 -25.10 14.63 1.07
C VAL A 120 -24.82 15.18 -0.33
N ALA A 121 -23.57 15.08 -0.77
CA ALA A 121 -23.22 15.43 -2.15
C ALA A 121 -23.84 14.43 -3.14
N SER A 122 -23.80 14.75 -4.44
CA SER A 122 -24.30 13.84 -5.48
C SER A 122 -23.67 12.45 -5.35
N LEU A 123 -24.45 11.41 -5.63
CA LEU A 123 -24.07 10.02 -5.43
C LEU A 123 -24.20 9.25 -6.73
N ASP A 124 -23.08 8.69 -7.20
CA ASP A 124 -23.01 7.91 -8.43
C ASP A 124 -22.86 6.43 -8.11
N ASP A 125 -23.66 5.58 -8.75
CA ASP A 125 -23.64 4.14 -8.53
C ASP A 125 -22.44 3.48 -9.22
N PHE A 126 -21.73 2.62 -8.48
CA PHE A 126 -20.69 1.77 -9.04
C PHE A 126 -20.63 0.37 -8.38
N PRO A 127 -20.84 -0.71 -9.16
CA PRO A 127 -21.28 -0.71 -10.56
C PRO A 127 -22.67 -0.06 -10.72
N ARG A 128 -23.09 0.23 -11.96
CA ARG A 128 -24.43 0.81 -12.20
C ARG A 128 -25.51 -0.09 -11.61
N TRP A 129 -26.38 0.49 -10.79
CA TRP A 129 -27.52 -0.22 -10.21
C TRP A 129 -28.42 -0.81 -11.31
N PRO A 130 -28.97 -2.03 -11.15
CA PRO A 130 -28.98 -2.88 -9.96
C PRO A 130 -27.83 -3.90 -9.87
N LEU A 131 -26.75 -3.73 -10.64
CA LEU A 131 -25.66 -4.68 -10.63
C LEU A 131 -24.98 -4.73 -9.26
N LEU A 132 -24.63 -5.93 -8.81
CA LEU A 132 -23.79 -6.15 -7.64
C LEU A 132 -22.44 -6.70 -8.11
N GLY A 133 -21.34 -6.09 -7.63
CA GLY A 133 -19.98 -6.50 -7.96
C GLY A 133 -19.40 -7.46 -6.94
N VAL A 134 -18.72 -8.51 -7.40
CA VAL A 134 -17.86 -9.34 -6.55
C VAL A 134 -16.50 -8.65 -6.43
N PRO A 135 -15.94 -8.45 -5.22
CA PRO A 135 -14.59 -7.92 -5.07
C PRO A 135 -13.60 -8.88 -5.71
N MET A 136 -12.93 -8.41 -6.76
CA MET A 136 -11.82 -9.14 -7.35
C MET A 136 -10.57 -8.91 -6.51
N GLN A 137 -9.89 -9.99 -6.16
CA GLN A 137 -8.60 -9.91 -5.48
C GLN A 137 -7.46 -9.53 -6.42
N SER A 138 -7.72 -9.48 -7.73
CA SER A 138 -6.79 -9.07 -8.77
C SER A 138 -7.56 -8.76 -10.05
N GLU A 139 -7.08 -7.81 -10.86
CA GLU A 139 -7.62 -7.58 -12.21
C GLU A 139 -7.29 -8.71 -13.18
N SER A 140 -6.24 -9.48 -12.88
CA SER A 140 -5.89 -10.67 -13.64
C SER A 140 -6.39 -11.93 -12.93
N LEU A 141 -6.92 -12.87 -13.70
CA LEU A 141 -7.20 -14.23 -13.21
C LEU A 141 -5.90 -14.94 -12.78
N THR A 142 -4.75 -14.55 -13.31
CA THR A 142 -3.45 -15.22 -13.11
C THR A 142 -2.51 -14.52 -12.14
N GLY A 143 -2.75 -13.22 -11.87
CA GLY A 143 -1.93 -12.45 -10.93
C GLY A 143 -2.62 -12.28 -9.59
N SER A 144 -1.88 -12.14 -8.49
CA SER A 144 -2.43 -11.64 -7.22
C SER A 144 -2.19 -10.12 -7.13
N SER A 145 -3.22 -9.33 -6.86
CA SER A 145 -2.99 -7.96 -6.37
C SER A 145 -2.62 -8.03 -4.89
N GLU A 146 -1.63 -7.25 -4.46
CA GLU A 146 -1.24 -7.16 -3.06
C GLU A 146 -2.36 -6.54 -2.19
N ARG A 147 -3.31 -5.80 -2.78
CA ARG A 147 -4.44 -5.19 -2.08
C ARG A 147 -5.74 -5.22 -2.87
N SER A 148 -6.84 -5.45 -2.14
CA SER A 148 -8.21 -5.41 -2.66
C SER A 148 -8.59 -3.99 -3.09
N SER A 149 -9.32 -3.86 -4.20
CA SER A 149 -9.92 -2.59 -4.63
C SER A 149 -11.11 -2.16 -3.76
N VAL A 150 -11.52 -3.02 -2.82
CA VAL A 150 -12.66 -2.85 -1.93
C VAL A 150 -12.17 -3.00 -0.48
N PRO A 151 -12.41 -2.02 0.41
CA PRO A 151 -11.84 -2.00 1.76
C PRO A 151 -12.53 -2.91 2.78
N PHE A 152 -13.63 -3.53 2.39
CA PHE A 152 -14.44 -4.34 3.28
C PHE A 152 -13.73 -5.67 3.50
N ARG A 153 -13.33 -5.94 4.74
CA ARG A 153 -12.74 -7.23 5.11
C ARG A 153 -13.77 -8.32 4.77
N ASN A 154 -13.39 -9.26 3.90
CA ASN A 154 -14.24 -10.38 3.47
C ASN A 154 -14.69 -11.20 4.68
N ILE A 155 -15.89 -10.90 5.19
CA ILE A 155 -16.60 -11.78 6.11
C ILE A 155 -17.51 -12.64 5.24
N GLY A 156 -16.90 -13.63 4.57
CA GLY A 156 -17.59 -14.56 3.69
C GLY A 156 -17.71 -14.10 2.24
N ILE A 157 -18.62 -14.75 1.52
CA ILE A 157 -18.91 -14.50 0.11
C ILE A 157 -19.91 -13.36 0.06
N THR A 158 -19.53 -12.20 -0.46
CA THR A 158 -20.36 -10.99 -0.44
C THR A 158 -20.19 -10.20 -1.72
N ARG A 159 -21.32 -9.77 -2.27
CA ARG A 159 -21.41 -8.88 -3.42
C ARG A 159 -21.71 -7.47 -2.95
N TYR A 160 -21.21 -6.47 -3.66
CA TYR A 160 -21.28 -5.08 -3.24
C TYR A 160 -21.87 -4.18 -4.32
N SER A 161 -22.68 -3.21 -3.88
CA SER A 161 -22.98 -2.00 -4.65
C SER A 161 -22.42 -0.81 -3.89
N ARG A 162 -21.87 0.17 -4.60
CA ARG A 162 -21.28 1.37 -3.99
C ARG A 162 -21.95 2.60 -4.58
N ARG A 163 -22.19 3.62 -3.75
CA ARG A 163 -22.58 4.95 -4.19
C ARG A 163 -21.43 5.87 -3.84
N ILE A 164 -20.67 6.27 -4.85
CA ILE A 164 -19.48 7.09 -4.67
C ILE A 164 -19.90 8.55 -4.71
N SER A 165 -19.44 9.31 -3.72
CA SER A 165 -19.79 10.71 -3.59
C SER A 165 -19.06 11.57 -4.61
N GLY A 166 -19.73 12.64 -5.03
CA GLY A 166 -19.16 13.75 -5.79
C GLY A 166 -17.94 14.37 -5.11
N ASN A 167 -17.20 15.18 -5.86
CA ASN A 167 -16.10 15.96 -5.29
C ASN A 167 -16.61 16.89 -4.20
N GLN A 168 -16.03 16.78 -3.01
CA GLN A 168 -16.44 17.55 -1.86
C GLN A 168 -15.25 17.86 -0.96
N SER A 169 -15.25 19.03 -0.32
CA SER A 169 -14.18 19.43 0.59
C SER A 169 -14.41 18.84 1.98
N TRP A 170 -13.32 18.39 2.61
CA TRP A 170 -13.34 17.85 3.97
C TRP A 170 -12.58 18.78 4.93
N PRO A 171 -12.98 18.84 6.22
CA PRO A 171 -12.18 19.49 7.24
C PRO A 171 -10.75 18.93 7.28
N GLU A 172 -9.78 19.75 7.70
CA GLU A 172 -8.34 19.39 7.70
C GLU A 172 -8.06 18.04 8.42
N PHE A 173 -8.77 17.74 9.52
CA PHE A 173 -8.62 16.49 10.25
C PHE A 173 -9.19 15.24 9.54
N LEU A 174 -9.84 15.41 8.39
CA LEU A 174 -10.32 14.34 7.52
C LEU A 174 -9.58 14.34 6.17
N THR A 175 -8.37 14.92 6.13
CA THR A 175 -7.49 14.88 4.97
C THR A 175 -6.25 14.03 5.27
N PRO A 176 -5.77 13.20 4.32
CA PRO A 176 -4.55 12.40 4.51
C PRO A 176 -3.32 13.25 4.89
N ASN A 177 -3.27 14.49 4.38
CA ASN A 177 -2.19 15.46 4.59
C ASN A 177 -2.46 16.48 5.71
N GLY A 178 -3.55 16.35 6.47
CA GLY A 178 -3.88 17.26 7.57
C GLY A 178 -2.92 17.16 8.75
N ARG A 179 -3.08 18.06 9.74
CA ARG A 179 -2.35 17.99 11.03
C ARG A 179 -2.40 16.58 11.62
N ARG A 180 -1.23 15.92 11.68
CA ARG A 180 -1.10 14.48 11.95
C ARG A 180 -1.89 14.00 13.15
N ASP A 181 -1.86 14.69 14.28
CA ASP A 181 -2.47 14.19 15.52
C ASP A 181 -4.01 14.10 15.43
N ASN A 182 -4.69 15.16 14.99
CA ASN A 182 -6.15 15.18 14.88
C ASN A 182 -6.65 14.27 13.75
N ALA A 183 -5.90 14.22 12.64
CA ALA A 183 -6.21 13.32 11.53
C ALA A 183 -6.08 11.85 11.94
N ASP A 184 -5.00 11.48 12.62
CA ASP A 184 -4.78 10.13 13.13
C ASP A 184 -5.88 9.71 14.10
N GLU A 185 -6.30 10.59 15.01
CA GLU A 185 -7.41 10.32 15.92
C GLU A 185 -8.75 10.12 15.20
N ALA A 186 -9.04 10.95 14.19
CA ALA A 186 -10.27 10.86 13.40
C ALA A 186 -10.34 9.55 12.61
N PHE A 187 -9.30 9.21 11.87
CA PHE A 187 -9.27 7.98 11.07
C PHE A 187 -9.25 6.72 11.96
N LYS A 188 -8.53 6.71 13.09
CA LYS A 188 -8.61 5.59 14.06
C LYS A 188 -10.00 5.44 14.66
N PHE A 189 -10.68 6.56 14.95
CA PHE A 189 -12.05 6.52 15.45
C PHE A 189 -13.02 5.94 14.41
N LEU A 190 -12.90 6.36 13.14
CA LEU A 190 -13.69 5.84 12.03
C LEU A 190 -13.40 4.36 11.78
N GLU A 191 -12.13 3.96 11.67
CA GLU A 191 -11.73 2.57 11.44
C GLU A 191 -12.28 1.63 12.52
N ARG A 192 -12.20 2.05 13.79
CA ARG A 192 -12.71 1.25 14.92
C ARG A 192 -14.21 0.99 14.85
N HIS A 193 -15.01 1.94 14.33
CA HIS A 193 -16.47 1.85 14.34
C HIS A 193 -17.10 1.44 13.01
N MET A 194 -16.47 1.82 11.89
CA MET A 194 -16.93 1.52 10.54
C MET A 194 -16.25 0.29 9.95
N HIS A 195 -15.17 -0.20 10.58
CA HIS A 195 -14.37 -1.35 10.13
C HIS A 195 -13.75 -1.17 8.73
N VAL A 196 -13.50 0.09 8.36
CA VAL A 196 -12.93 0.53 7.08
C VAL A 196 -11.89 1.61 7.37
N ASP A 197 -10.68 1.45 6.84
CA ASP A 197 -9.67 2.50 6.89
C ASP A 197 -9.95 3.54 5.79
N LEU A 198 -10.76 4.54 6.13
CA LEU A 198 -11.09 5.65 5.20
C LEU A 198 -9.89 6.56 4.89
N ARG A 199 -8.74 6.36 5.55
CA ARG A 199 -7.49 7.03 5.18
C ARG A 199 -6.83 6.34 4.00
N GLU A 200 -6.88 5.01 3.96
CA GLU A 200 -6.39 4.22 2.84
C GLU A 200 -7.38 4.26 1.65
N TYR A 201 -8.68 4.40 1.92
CA TYR A 201 -9.75 4.44 0.92
C TYR A 201 -10.56 5.75 0.99
N PRO A 202 -9.93 6.90 0.72
CA PRO A 202 -10.56 8.21 0.86
C PRO A 202 -11.71 8.44 -0.14
N GLU A 203 -11.76 7.70 -1.25
CA GLU A 203 -12.83 7.81 -2.25
C GLU A 203 -14.21 7.35 -1.73
N TYR A 204 -14.23 6.66 -0.59
CA TYR A 204 -15.47 6.27 0.08
C TYR A 204 -16.03 7.37 1.01
N LEU A 205 -15.29 8.46 1.22
CA LEU A 205 -15.78 9.58 2.03
C LEU A 205 -17.00 10.23 1.36
N GLY A 206 -18.05 10.39 2.16
CA GLY A 206 -19.39 10.84 1.80
C GLY A 206 -20.19 9.82 0.97
N GLY A 207 -19.64 8.64 0.72
CA GLY A 207 -20.27 7.58 -0.05
C GLY A 207 -21.05 6.58 0.81
N LEU A 208 -21.69 5.63 0.11
CA LEU A 208 -22.41 4.51 0.72
C LEU A 208 -22.00 3.18 0.11
N THR A 209 -22.10 2.12 0.88
CA THR A 209 -21.92 0.75 0.40
C THR A 209 -23.10 -0.12 0.81
N LEU A 210 -23.61 -0.92 -0.10
CA LEU A 210 -24.49 -2.05 0.18
C LEU A 210 -23.68 -3.34 0.06
N ALA A 211 -23.74 -4.16 1.09
CA ALA A 211 -23.10 -5.48 1.16
C ALA A 211 -24.19 -6.56 1.22
N VAL A 212 -24.19 -7.42 0.21
CA VAL A 212 -25.16 -8.50 -0.01
C VAL A 212 -24.41 -9.83 0.12
N PRO A 213 -24.44 -10.48 1.29
CA PRO A 213 -23.82 -11.79 1.47
C PRO A 213 -24.50 -12.84 0.61
N ASP A 214 -23.81 -13.93 0.32
CA ASP A 214 -24.44 -15.09 -0.31
C ASP A 214 -25.41 -15.78 0.66
N LEU A 215 -26.50 -16.32 0.11
CA LEU A 215 -27.54 -16.99 0.90
C LEU A 215 -27.20 -18.47 1.13
N ASP A 216 -26.58 -19.12 0.15
CA ASP A 216 -26.47 -20.58 0.12
C ASP A 216 -25.12 -21.03 0.69
N VAL A 217 -24.05 -20.32 0.34
CA VAL A 217 -22.65 -20.72 0.57
C VAL A 217 -22.02 -19.87 1.66
N HIS A 218 -21.71 -20.50 2.78
CA HIS A 218 -21.05 -19.87 3.91
C HIS A 218 -19.53 -19.68 3.68
N SER A 219 -18.86 -20.69 3.15
CA SER A 219 -17.41 -20.64 2.92
C SER A 219 -16.96 -21.63 1.85
N VAL A 220 -15.93 -21.26 1.09
CA VAL A 220 -15.19 -22.18 0.20
C VAL A 220 -13.79 -22.36 0.75
N ARG A 221 -13.35 -23.61 0.90
CA ARG A 221 -11.96 -23.96 1.25
C ARG A 221 -11.32 -24.66 0.07
N GLN A 222 -10.07 -24.29 -0.23
CA GLN A 222 -9.23 -24.90 -1.25
C GLN A 222 -7.99 -25.47 -0.56
N PHE A 223 -7.66 -26.73 -0.85
CA PHE A 223 -6.45 -27.38 -0.32
C PHE A 223 -5.96 -28.46 -1.27
N ILE A 224 -4.68 -28.79 -1.16
CA ILE A 224 -4.03 -29.86 -1.93
C ILE A 224 -3.66 -30.99 -0.99
N GLU A 225 -3.87 -32.22 -1.45
CA GLU A 225 -3.29 -33.41 -0.85
C GLU A 225 -2.22 -34.00 -1.79
N PRO A 226 -0.93 -33.94 -1.41
CA PRO A 226 0.12 -34.63 -2.14
C PRO A 226 0.05 -36.15 -1.88
N LYS A 227 0.20 -36.96 -2.92
CA LYS A 227 0.25 -38.42 -2.81
C LYS A 227 1.68 -38.92 -2.97
N ASN A 228 1.97 -40.10 -2.42
CA ASN A 228 3.32 -40.69 -2.38
C ASN A 228 3.97 -40.86 -3.77
N GLU A 229 3.16 -40.92 -4.83
CA GLU A 229 3.59 -41.14 -6.21
C GLU A 229 3.89 -39.84 -6.99
N GLY A 230 3.82 -38.67 -6.34
CA GLY A 230 4.03 -37.37 -6.97
C GLY A 230 2.80 -36.77 -7.67
N SER A 231 1.71 -37.55 -7.76
CA SER A 231 0.38 -37.06 -8.13
C SER A 231 -0.25 -36.25 -6.99
N GLU A 232 -1.20 -35.37 -7.32
CA GLU A 232 -1.89 -34.56 -6.33
C GLU A 232 -3.40 -34.56 -6.54
N SER A 233 -4.15 -34.39 -5.44
CA SER A 233 -5.58 -34.12 -5.50
C SER A 233 -5.83 -32.68 -5.03
N LEU A 234 -6.52 -31.91 -5.87
CA LEU A 234 -7.04 -30.60 -5.51
C LEU A 234 -8.46 -30.74 -4.97
N TYR A 235 -8.67 -30.27 -3.76
CA TYR A 235 -9.96 -30.31 -3.10
C TYR A 235 -10.57 -28.92 -2.97
N PHE A 236 -11.86 -28.85 -3.26
CA PHE A 236 -12.71 -27.74 -2.89
C PHE A 236 -13.81 -28.23 -1.97
N HIS A 237 -13.93 -27.59 -0.80
CA HIS A 237 -14.99 -27.87 0.15
C HIS A 237 -15.85 -26.62 0.34
N LEU A 238 -17.07 -26.68 -0.19
CA LEU A 238 -18.09 -25.65 -0.05
C LEU A 238 -18.97 -26.01 1.14
N LYS A 239 -19.08 -25.10 2.11
CA LYS A 239 -19.94 -25.26 3.27
C LYS A 239 -21.21 -24.44 3.08
N PRO A 240 -22.41 -25.05 3.15
CA PRO A 240 -23.66 -24.28 3.08
C PRO A 240 -23.93 -23.48 4.36
N HIS A 241 -24.78 -22.45 4.24
CA HIS A 241 -25.42 -21.83 5.40
C HIS A 241 -26.37 -22.82 6.10
N PRO A 242 -26.60 -22.69 7.42
CA PRO A 242 -27.52 -23.57 8.13
C PRO A 242 -28.92 -23.58 7.49
N GLY A 243 -29.41 -24.77 7.14
CA GLY A 243 -30.73 -24.95 6.51
C GLY A 243 -30.78 -24.66 5.01
N GLN A 244 -29.66 -24.32 4.37
CA GLN A 244 -29.58 -24.03 2.93
C GLN A 244 -28.94 -25.20 2.16
N THR A 245 -29.20 -25.25 0.86
CA THR A 245 -28.67 -26.30 -0.04
C THR A 245 -27.72 -25.70 -1.08
N LEU A 246 -26.80 -26.51 -1.60
CA LEU A 246 -25.79 -26.08 -2.59
C LEU A 246 -26.27 -26.28 -4.05
N GLN A 247 -27.56 -26.07 -4.31
CA GLN A 247 -28.15 -26.28 -5.64
C GLN A 247 -27.80 -25.13 -6.61
N HIS A 248 -27.82 -25.41 -7.91
CA HIS A 248 -27.59 -24.42 -8.98
C HIS A 248 -26.22 -23.71 -8.94
N LEU A 249 -25.24 -24.31 -8.27
CA LEU A 249 -23.88 -23.79 -8.18
C LEU A 249 -22.94 -24.49 -9.15
N ASN A 250 -22.12 -23.68 -9.82
CA ASN A 250 -21.06 -24.12 -10.73
C ASN A 250 -19.71 -23.58 -10.24
N LEU A 251 -18.75 -24.49 -10.06
CA LEU A 251 -17.36 -24.16 -9.73
C LEU A 251 -16.51 -24.28 -10.99
N THR A 252 -16.00 -23.15 -11.48
CA THR A 252 -15.00 -23.12 -12.53
C THR A 252 -13.61 -23.06 -11.90
N VAL A 253 -12.79 -24.07 -12.17
CA VAL A 253 -11.42 -24.20 -11.69
C VAL A 253 -10.48 -23.96 -12.85
N PHE A 254 -9.46 -23.15 -12.62
CA PHE A 254 -8.41 -22.88 -13.59
C PHE A 254 -7.04 -23.04 -12.94
N GLU A 255 -6.15 -23.72 -13.64
CA GLU A 255 -4.79 -24.05 -13.19
C GLU A 255 -3.78 -23.48 -14.16
N GLY A 256 -2.61 -23.11 -13.65
CA GLY A 256 -1.53 -22.61 -14.47
C GLY A 256 -0.16 -23.01 -13.96
N GLN A 257 0.80 -23.00 -14.87
CA GLN A 257 2.20 -23.31 -14.62
C GLN A 257 3.08 -22.43 -15.52
N GLU A 258 4.07 -21.75 -14.95
CA GLU A 258 5.04 -20.91 -15.69
C GLU A 258 4.37 -19.93 -16.69
N GLY A 259 3.26 -19.30 -16.28
CA GLY A 259 2.52 -18.35 -17.14
C GLY A 259 1.60 -18.99 -18.19
N MET A 260 1.51 -20.31 -18.27
CA MET A 260 0.58 -21.03 -19.14
C MET A 260 -0.68 -21.46 -18.38
N LEU A 261 -1.85 -21.33 -19.00
CA LEU A 261 -3.10 -21.94 -18.52
C LEU A 261 -3.07 -23.44 -18.87
N THR A 262 -3.00 -24.31 -17.86
CA THR A 262 -2.88 -25.77 -18.04
C THR A 262 -4.22 -26.49 -17.92
N SER A 263 -5.19 -25.90 -17.22
CA SER A 263 -6.54 -26.45 -17.08
C SER A 263 -7.57 -25.34 -16.93
N PHE A 264 -8.75 -25.54 -17.51
CA PHE A 264 -9.94 -24.71 -17.33
C PHE A 264 -11.19 -25.60 -17.40
N GLN A 265 -11.82 -25.86 -16.26
CA GLN A 265 -12.94 -26.81 -16.17
C GLN A 265 -14.04 -26.25 -15.28
N THR A 266 -15.30 -26.43 -15.68
CA THR A 266 -16.48 -26.09 -14.88
C THR A 266 -17.15 -27.36 -14.40
N LEU A 267 -17.40 -27.44 -13.09
CA LEU A 267 -18.00 -28.57 -12.41
C LEU A 267 -19.27 -28.12 -11.68
N LYS A 268 -20.33 -28.94 -11.73
CA LYS A 268 -21.48 -28.74 -10.85
C LYS A 268 -21.08 -29.06 -9.41
N VAL A 269 -21.52 -28.23 -8.48
CA VAL A 269 -21.27 -28.47 -7.05
C VAL A 269 -22.19 -29.60 -6.56
N PRO A 270 -21.65 -30.68 -5.96
CA PRO A 270 -22.46 -31.76 -5.38
C PRO A 270 -23.13 -31.31 -4.08
N GLU A 271 -24.15 -32.06 -3.65
CA GLU A 271 -24.92 -31.73 -2.44
C GLU A 271 -24.08 -31.74 -1.14
N ASP A 272 -23.07 -32.60 -1.06
CA ASP A 272 -22.13 -32.67 0.05
C ASP A 272 -21.05 -31.56 0.02
N GLY A 273 -21.02 -30.77 -1.06
CA GLY A 273 -20.10 -29.64 -1.24
C GLY A 273 -18.63 -30.02 -1.44
N LEU A 274 -18.30 -31.31 -1.62
CA LEU A 274 -16.93 -31.77 -1.76
C LEU A 274 -16.60 -32.10 -3.23
N ILE A 275 -15.63 -31.39 -3.78
CA ILE A 275 -15.12 -31.62 -5.13
C ILE A 275 -13.66 -32.08 -5.04
N GLU A 276 -13.37 -33.27 -5.56
CA GLU A 276 -12.01 -33.78 -5.75
C GLU A 276 -11.64 -33.71 -7.24
N ILE A 277 -10.47 -33.13 -7.52
CA ILE A 277 -9.89 -33.09 -8.85
C ILE A 277 -8.52 -33.76 -8.80
N LYS A 278 -8.39 -34.92 -9.43
CA LYS A 278 -7.15 -35.70 -9.48
C LYS A 278 -6.23 -35.17 -10.57
N ARG A 279 -4.95 -34.98 -10.26
CA ARG A 279 -3.90 -34.56 -11.19
C ARG A 279 -2.74 -35.55 -11.18
N PRO A 280 -2.26 -35.95 -12.36
CA PRO A 280 -1.14 -36.90 -12.47
C PRO A 280 0.19 -36.27 -12.04
N THR A 281 0.26 -34.93 -11.96
CA THR A 281 1.45 -34.16 -11.60
C THR A 281 1.13 -33.13 -10.52
N ALA A 282 2.18 -32.56 -9.93
CA ALA A 282 2.05 -31.47 -8.98
C ALA A 282 1.34 -30.25 -9.58
N ILE A 283 0.51 -29.61 -8.77
CA ILE A 283 -0.26 -28.42 -9.09
C ILE A 283 0.56 -27.21 -8.64
N ASP A 284 0.99 -26.41 -9.61
CA ASP A 284 1.76 -25.19 -9.37
C ASP A 284 0.84 -24.08 -8.86
N THR A 285 -0.10 -23.64 -9.69
CA THR A 285 -1.09 -22.63 -9.33
C THR A 285 -2.52 -23.07 -9.64
N ALA A 286 -3.46 -22.66 -8.80
CA ALA A 286 -4.88 -22.89 -9.03
C ALA A 286 -5.73 -21.73 -8.52
N GLY A 287 -6.76 -21.38 -9.28
CA GLY A 287 -7.78 -20.38 -8.92
C GLY A 287 -9.19 -20.92 -9.18
N LEU A 288 -10.20 -20.15 -8.78
CA LEU A 288 -11.60 -20.54 -8.92
C LEU A 288 -12.53 -19.37 -9.21
N VAL A 289 -13.61 -19.66 -9.93
CA VAL A 289 -14.84 -18.84 -9.98
C VAL A 289 -16.01 -19.71 -9.51
N LEU A 290 -16.71 -19.30 -8.46
CA LEU A 290 -17.98 -19.89 -8.05
C LEU A 290 -19.12 -19.01 -8.58
N ALA A 291 -20.06 -19.61 -9.29
CA ALA A 291 -21.22 -18.91 -9.84
C ALA A 291 -22.53 -19.67 -9.54
N HIS A 292 -23.60 -18.93 -9.34
CA HIS A 292 -24.97 -19.44 -9.26
C HIS A 292 -25.69 -19.19 -10.58
N GLU A 293 -26.47 -20.16 -11.07
CA GLU A 293 -27.13 -20.11 -12.39
C GLU A 293 -27.97 -18.83 -12.61
N GLN A 294 -28.64 -18.35 -11.56
CA GLN A 294 -29.48 -17.13 -11.60
C GLN A 294 -28.80 -15.86 -11.06
N ARG A 295 -27.88 -15.99 -10.09
CA ARG A 295 -27.32 -14.85 -9.33
C ARG A 295 -25.95 -14.40 -9.84
N GLY A 296 -25.41 -15.10 -10.84
CA GLY A 296 -24.11 -14.82 -11.45
C GLY A 296 -22.94 -15.23 -10.57
N VAL A 297 -21.81 -14.55 -10.73
CA VAL A 297 -20.58 -14.82 -9.97
C VAL A 297 -20.80 -14.47 -8.49
N LEU A 298 -20.42 -15.40 -7.61
CA LEU A 298 -20.49 -15.24 -6.16
C LEU A 298 -19.10 -14.99 -5.57
N LEU A 299 -18.09 -15.73 -6.04
CA LEU A 299 -16.72 -15.67 -5.56
C LEU A 299 -15.74 -15.83 -6.73
N GLN A 300 -14.68 -15.02 -6.74
CA GLN A 300 -13.55 -15.20 -7.63
C GLN A 300 -12.25 -15.14 -6.82
N THR A 301 -11.37 -16.09 -7.09
CA THR A 301 -10.03 -16.17 -6.50
C THR A 301 -9.03 -16.36 -7.63
N PRO A 302 -8.00 -15.51 -7.76
CA PRO A 302 -6.99 -15.65 -8.80
C PRO A 302 -6.18 -16.94 -8.59
N MET A 303 -5.40 -17.33 -9.60
CA MET A 303 -4.42 -18.39 -9.48
C MET A 303 -3.46 -18.06 -8.34
N ARG A 304 -3.37 -18.96 -7.36
CA ARG A 304 -2.42 -18.85 -6.25
C ARG A 304 -1.47 -20.02 -6.31
N SER A 305 -0.18 -19.73 -6.18
CA SER A 305 0.83 -20.76 -5.96
C SER A 305 0.67 -21.34 -4.57
N PHE A 306 0.90 -22.64 -4.45
CA PHE A 306 1.09 -23.27 -3.16
C PHE A 306 2.55 -23.08 -2.76
N PHE A 307 2.80 -22.45 -1.61
CA PHE A 307 4.15 -22.19 -1.12
C PHE A 307 4.87 -23.53 -0.89
N ARG A 308 5.78 -23.89 -1.80
CA ARG A 308 6.60 -25.10 -1.71
C ARG A 308 8.07 -24.73 -1.52
N GLN A 309 8.63 -23.96 -2.44
CA GLN A 309 10.03 -23.48 -2.48
C GLN A 309 10.10 -22.23 -3.38
N MET A 310 11.20 -21.44 -3.33
CA MET A 310 11.35 -20.19 -4.09
C MET A 310 12.63 -20.23 -4.94
N HIS A 311 12.50 -20.01 -6.26
CA HIS A 311 13.62 -19.85 -7.20
C HIS A 311 13.37 -18.66 -8.13
N LEU A 312 14.44 -17.91 -8.48
CA LEU A 312 14.39 -16.70 -9.29
C LEU A 312 15.33 -16.84 -10.49
N THR A 313 14.80 -16.63 -11.70
CA THR A 313 15.58 -16.53 -12.96
C THR A 313 15.03 -15.38 -13.81
N THR A 314 15.91 -14.63 -14.46
CA THR A 314 15.58 -13.46 -15.29
C THR A 314 16.26 -13.55 -16.66
N GLU A 315 15.53 -13.28 -17.74
CA GLU A 315 16.12 -13.01 -19.07
C GLU A 315 15.36 -11.93 -19.86
N VAL A 316 16.04 -11.42 -20.89
CA VAL A 316 16.02 -10.04 -21.41
C VAL A 316 15.40 -9.94 -22.81
N VAL A 317 14.82 -8.77 -23.09
CA VAL A 317 14.01 -8.36 -24.25
C VAL A 317 14.79 -8.20 -25.58
N GLU A 318 14.04 -8.39 -26.66
CA GLU A 318 14.38 -8.58 -28.07
C GLU A 318 14.22 -7.28 -28.92
N ARG A 319 15.34 -6.75 -29.47
CA ARG A 319 15.51 -5.80 -30.63
C ARG A 319 15.96 -4.34 -30.38
N ARG A 320 16.73 -3.81 -31.37
CA ARG A 320 17.90 -2.90 -31.22
C ARG A 320 18.12 -1.95 -32.46
N VAL A 321 18.38 -0.65 -32.29
CA VAL A 321 18.79 0.38 -33.29
C VAL A 321 20.10 1.07 -32.90
N SER A 322 21.20 0.87 -33.63
CA SER A 322 22.54 1.33 -33.20
C SER A 322 22.72 2.86 -33.19
N VAL A 323 23.34 3.39 -32.14
CA VAL A 323 23.70 4.78 -31.87
C VAL A 323 25.15 4.78 -31.36
N THR A 324 26.01 5.60 -31.97
CA THR A 324 27.41 5.76 -31.56
C THR A 324 27.59 7.08 -30.82
N VAL A 325 28.11 7.05 -29.59
CA VAL A 325 28.39 8.24 -28.77
C VAL A 325 29.73 8.09 -28.04
N PRO A 326 30.47 9.17 -27.77
CA PRO A 326 31.61 9.10 -26.86
C PRO A 326 31.16 8.64 -25.46
N GLN A 327 31.92 7.75 -24.80
CA GLN A 327 31.59 7.21 -23.47
C GLN A 327 31.52 8.26 -22.35
N ASN A 328 32.20 9.39 -22.52
CA ASN A 328 32.21 10.51 -21.60
C ASN A 328 32.53 11.82 -22.35
N GLU A 329 32.34 12.97 -21.69
CA GLU A 329 32.52 14.31 -22.29
C GLU A 329 34.00 14.69 -22.53
N GLY A 330 34.94 13.76 -22.30
CA GLY A 330 36.36 13.98 -22.51
C GLY A 330 36.71 14.08 -24.00
N LYS A 331 37.60 15.02 -24.38
CA LYS A 331 38.05 15.25 -25.77
C LYS A 331 38.71 14.02 -26.45
N ARG A 332 38.97 12.93 -25.72
CA ARG A 332 39.55 11.66 -26.21
C ARG A 332 38.74 10.43 -25.79
N SER A 333 37.45 10.61 -25.52
CA SER A 333 36.59 9.49 -25.13
C SER A 333 36.46 8.45 -26.25
N GLU A 334 36.60 7.17 -25.91
CA GLU A 334 36.31 6.09 -26.86
C GLU A 334 34.83 6.10 -27.24
N ALA A 335 34.54 5.78 -28.51
CA ALA A 335 33.18 5.75 -29.00
C ALA A 335 32.51 4.43 -28.58
N ASP A 336 31.41 4.54 -27.84
CA ASP A 336 30.51 3.42 -27.51
C ASP A 336 29.38 3.31 -28.53
N GLN A 337 29.03 2.09 -28.88
CA GLN A 337 27.91 1.78 -29.77
C GLN A 337 26.85 1.02 -29.00
N TYR A 338 25.72 1.67 -28.71
CA TYR A 338 24.56 1.03 -28.10
C TYR A 338 23.38 1.01 -29.06
N HIS A 339 22.39 0.17 -28.82
CA HIS A 339 21.20 0.07 -29.66
C HIS A 339 19.92 0.51 -28.92
N THR A 340 19.04 1.32 -29.53
CA THR A 340 17.76 1.85 -28.99
C THR A 340 16.55 1.42 -29.84
N GLU A 341 15.31 1.77 -29.51
CA GLU A 341 14.16 1.64 -30.43
C GLU A 341 13.45 2.98 -30.53
N LYS A 342 13.21 3.47 -31.75
CA LYS A 342 12.49 4.74 -31.95
C LYS A 342 10.98 4.47 -32.00
N LYS A 343 10.27 4.69 -30.89
CA LYS A 343 8.81 4.65 -30.84
C LYS A 343 8.25 6.07 -31.01
N THR A 344 7.54 6.30 -32.11
CA THR A 344 6.64 7.44 -32.24
C THR A 344 5.36 7.10 -31.50
N LEU A 345 4.76 8.04 -30.76
CA LEU A 345 3.38 7.91 -30.27
C LEU A 345 2.49 7.64 -31.50
N ALA A 346 2.05 6.40 -31.67
CA ALA A 346 0.86 6.13 -32.48
C ALA A 346 -0.26 6.93 -31.81
N SER A 347 -0.94 7.77 -32.57
CA SER A 347 -2.05 8.55 -32.00
C SER A 347 -3.01 7.58 -31.32
N ALA A 348 -3.40 7.87 -30.08
CA ALA A 348 -4.51 7.17 -29.47
C ALA A 348 -5.78 7.61 -30.18
N GLN A 349 -6.14 6.93 -31.27
CA GLN A 349 -7.51 6.97 -31.78
C GLN A 349 -8.32 5.97 -30.97
N THR A 350 -9.05 6.49 -30.00
CA THR A 350 -10.15 5.76 -29.37
C THR A 350 -11.25 5.63 -30.42
N TYR A 351 -11.44 4.44 -30.96
CA TYR A 351 -12.61 4.11 -31.77
C TYR A 351 -13.66 3.47 -30.85
N GLY A 352 -14.86 4.07 -30.84
CA GLY A 352 -15.94 3.74 -29.93
C GLY A 352 -16.10 4.81 -28.85
N ASP A 353 -17.35 5.05 -28.44
CA ASP A 353 -17.61 5.84 -27.24
C ASP A 353 -16.95 5.13 -26.05
N PRO A 354 -16.24 5.86 -25.17
CA PRO A 354 -15.62 5.26 -24.00
C PRO A 354 -16.68 4.53 -23.16
N GLN A 355 -16.50 3.23 -22.98
CA GLN A 355 -17.37 2.40 -22.14
C GLN A 355 -17.33 2.93 -20.70
N ASP A 356 -18.47 3.47 -20.25
CA ASP A 356 -18.78 3.91 -18.89
C ASP A 356 -17.74 4.81 -18.18
N ASN A 357 -17.58 6.04 -18.67
CA ASN A 357 -16.88 7.13 -17.97
C ASN A 357 -17.76 7.82 -16.92
N SER A 358 -18.43 7.07 -16.04
CA SER A 358 -19.03 7.72 -14.85
C SER A 358 -17.93 8.38 -14.03
N ASP A 359 -18.21 9.56 -13.47
CA ASP A 359 -17.27 10.30 -12.59
C ASP A 359 -16.78 9.39 -11.43
N ALA A 360 -17.65 8.49 -10.95
CA ALA A 360 -17.30 7.44 -10.00
C ALA A 360 -16.23 6.45 -10.48
N PHE A 361 -16.33 5.91 -11.70
CA PHE A 361 -15.35 4.95 -12.22
C PHE A 361 -13.96 5.56 -12.33
N LYS A 362 -13.88 6.81 -12.80
CA LYS A 362 -12.63 7.56 -12.89
C LYS A 362 -12.02 7.80 -11.50
N ARG A 363 -12.81 8.29 -10.53
CA ARG A 363 -12.37 8.48 -9.13
C ARG A 363 -11.84 7.19 -8.50
N LEU A 364 -12.53 6.07 -8.71
CA LEU A 364 -12.12 4.75 -8.18
C LEU A 364 -10.78 4.30 -8.80
N THR A 365 -10.58 4.54 -10.09
CA THR A 365 -9.35 4.16 -10.81
C THR A 365 -8.17 5.03 -10.37
N GLU A 366 -8.36 6.35 -10.27
CA GLU A 366 -7.33 7.28 -9.80
C GLU A 366 -6.92 6.98 -8.35
N ALA A 367 -7.89 6.80 -7.45
CA ALA A 367 -7.63 6.44 -6.05
C ALA A 367 -6.88 5.12 -5.91
N ARG A 368 -7.21 4.11 -6.74
CA ARG A 368 -6.48 2.84 -6.79
C ARG A 368 -5.03 3.04 -7.24
N ASN A 369 -4.81 3.79 -8.32
CA ASN A 369 -3.46 4.03 -8.82
C ASN A 369 -2.62 4.76 -7.77
N GLU A 370 -3.19 5.76 -7.09
CA GLU A 370 -2.52 6.46 -6.00
C GLU A 370 -2.20 5.51 -4.83
N ARG A 371 -3.12 4.61 -4.45
CA ARG A 371 -2.84 3.54 -3.47
C ARG A 371 -1.65 2.66 -3.87
N ASN A 372 -1.58 2.25 -5.13
CA ASN A 372 -0.49 1.39 -5.62
C ASN A 372 0.87 2.12 -5.57
N LEU A 373 0.89 3.41 -5.94
CA LEU A 373 2.08 4.26 -5.82
C LEU A 373 2.50 4.45 -4.35
N ASN A 374 1.54 4.75 -3.47
CA ASN A 374 1.78 4.89 -2.04
C ASN A 374 2.27 3.57 -1.41
N HIS A 375 1.77 2.43 -1.87
CA HIS A 375 2.23 1.12 -1.43
C HIS A 375 3.69 0.88 -1.84
N SER A 376 4.01 1.14 -3.11
CA SER A 376 5.37 1.01 -3.64
C SER A 376 6.34 1.92 -2.87
N ALA A 377 5.94 3.17 -2.61
CA ALA A 377 6.72 4.10 -1.81
C ALA A 377 6.99 3.56 -0.39
N ARG A 378 5.99 2.94 0.27
CA ARG A 378 6.19 2.30 1.59
C ARG A 378 7.08 1.07 1.52
N LEU A 379 6.90 0.22 0.51
CA LEU A 379 7.67 -1.01 0.32
C LEU A 379 9.18 -0.69 0.18
N TYR A 380 9.49 0.37 -0.58
CA TYR A 380 10.86 0.85 -0.77
C TYR A 380 11.26 1.94 0.22
N ASP A 381 10.50 2.16 1.29
CA ASP A 381 10.76 3.15 2.34
C ASP A 381 11.20 4.52 1.78
N GLN A 382 10.50 4.95 0.72
CA GLN A 382 10.79 6.13 -0.05
C GLN A 382 10.35 7.37 0.72
N THR A 383 11.28 8.28 0.98
CA THR A 383 11.01 9.55 1.65
C THR A 383 11.70 10.70 0.95
N TRP A 384 10.97 11.78 0.69
CA TRP A 384 11.50 13.02 0.15
C TRP A 384 11.55 14.10 1.23
N PHE A 385 12.72 14.69 1.44
CA PHE A 385 12.89 15.87 2.28
C PHE A 385 13.16 17.07 1.40
N GLY A 386 12.32 18.11 1.52
CA GLY A 386 12.54 19.40 0.86
C GLY A 386 13.61 20.25 1.55
N THR A 387 13.96 21.37 0.92
CA THR A 387 14.86 22.39 1.51
C THR A 387 14.32 22.85 2.87
N GLY A 388 15.20 22.93 3.88
CA GLY A 388 14.84 23.39 5.23
C GLY A 388 14.26 22.31 6.15
N GLN A 389 14.08 21.07 5.69
CA GLN A 389 13.60 19.93 6.48
C GLN A 389 14.71 19.14 7.17
N ARG A 390 15.81 19.82 7.57
CA ARG A 390 16.99 19.20 8.21
C ARG A 390 16.63 18.37 9.44
N LYS A 391 15.82 18.92 10.35
CA LYS A 391 15.44 18.21 11.59
C LYS A 391 14.62 16.94 11.33
N PRO A 392 13.50 16.99 10.55
CA PRO A 392 12.80 15.78 10.12
C PRO A 392 13.69 14.72 9.47
N ALA A 393 14.65 15.14 8.63
CA ALA A 393 15.57 14.23 7.96
C ALA A 393 16.55 13.56 8.93
N LEU A 394 17.11 14.32 9.87
CA LEU A 394 17.96 13.79 10.95
C LEU A 394 17.20 12.76 11.77
N ASP A 395 15.99 13.09 12.21
CA ASP A 395 15.17 12.20 13.04
C ASP A 395 14.78 10.92 12.28
N HIS A 396 14.56 11.02 10.97
CA HIS A 396 14.31 9.85 10.11
C HIS A 396 15.50 8.90 10.04
N ILE A 397 16.73 9.40 9.81
CA ILE A 397 17.94 8.55 9.81
C ILE A 397 18.21 7.97 11.20
N ARG A 398 18.09 8.78 12.26
CA ARG A 398 18.25 8.34 13.65
C ARG A 398 17.28 7.22 14.00
N ALA A 399 16.02 7.31 13.56
CA ALA A 399 15.03 6.26 13.77
C ALA A 399 15.45 4.94 13.10
N LYS A 400 16.15 4.97 11.95
CA LYS A 400 16.71 3.75 11.34
C LYS A 400 17.83 3.15 12.18
N ILE A 401 18.81 3.98 12.58
CA ILE A 401 19.97 3.57 13.39
C ILE A 401 19.52 3.03 14.75
N ARG A 402 18.58 3.70 15.41
CA ARG A 402 17.98 3.29 16.69
C ARG A 402 17.42 1.88 16.66
N ASN A 403 16.82 1.50 15.52
CA ASN A 403 16.20 0.19 15.34
C ASN A 403 17.19 -0.91 14.91
N ALA A 404 18.49 -0.61 14.83
CA ALA A 404 19.51 -1.61 14.55
C ALA A 404 19.51 -2.73 15.61
N ARG A 405 19.81 -3.95 15.17
CA ARG A 405 19.87 -5.14 16.03
C ARG A 405 21.21 -5.86 15.96
N VAL A 406 21.95 -5.71 14.87
CA VAL A 406 23.20 -6.42 14.60
C VAL A 406 24.29 -5.46 14.13
N SER A 407 24.00 -4.62 13.13
CA SER A 407 25.04 -3.81 12.49
C SER A 407 24.52 -2.56 11.81
N VAL A 408 25.36 -1.52 11.82
CA VAL A 408 25.20 -0.30 11.03
C VAL A 408 26.44 -0.10 10.16
N PHE A 409 26.25 0.12 8.87
CA PHE A 409 27.32 0.54 7.96
C PHE A 409 26.92 1.85 7.29
N ILE A 410 27.66 2.92 7.55
CA ILE A 410 27.51 4.22 6.88
C ILE A 410 28.61 4.37 5.84
N ALA A 411 28.22 4.65 4.60
CA ALA A 411 29.14 4.97 3.51
C ALA A 411 28.75 6.35 2.96
N ASP A 412 29.51 7.39 3.31
CA ASP A 412 29.29 8.74 2.81
C ASP A 412 30.63 9.47 2.67
N PRO A 413 31.02 9.91 1.46
CA PRO A 413 32.31 10.56 1.20
C PRO A 413 32.56 11.82 2.04
N TYR A 414 31.50 12.47 2.50
CA TYR A 414 31.57 13.73 3.27
C TYR A 414 31.19 13.53 4.74
N PHE A 415 31.26 12.30 5.25
CA PHE A 415 31.00 12.00 6.66
C PHE A 415 32.18 12.46 7.53
N GLY A 416 31.98 13.51 8.32
CA GLY A 416 32.98 14.12 9.17
C GLY A 416 32.62 14.13 10.66
N ALA A 417 33.34 14.95 11.43
CA ALA A 417 33.29 14.99 12.89
C ALA A 417 31.88 15.21 13.45
N THR A 418 31.09 16.11 12.85
CA THR A 418 29.74 16.44 13.34
C THR A 418 28.76 15.28 13.16
N GLN A 419 28.94 14.46 12.13
CA GLN A 419 28.02 13.38 11.82
C GLN A 419 28.09 12.24 12.86
N ILE A 420 29.24 12.04 13.50
CA ILE A 420 29.38 11.12 14.66
C ILE A 420 28.33 11.44 15.72
N VAL A 421 28.29 12.70 16.17
CA VAL A 421 27.37 13.16 17.21
C VAL A 421 25.92 13.18 16.71
N GLN A 422 25.71 13.53 15.45
CA GLN A 422 24.36 13.61 14.88
C GLN A 422 23.66 12.27 14.76
N TYR A 423 24.39 11.18 14.52
CA TYR A 423 23.80 9.89 14.14
C TYR A 423 24.16 8.73 15.07
N LEU A 424 25.42 8.56 15.48
CA LEU A 424 25.83 7.35 16.21
C LEU A 424 25.24 7.26 17.61
N PHE A 425 25.07 8.40 18.30
CA PHE A 425 24.44 8.48 19.62
C PHE A 425 22.94 8.13 19.62
N ALA A 426 22.35 7.84 18.46
CA ALA A 426 21.00 7.29 18.37
C ALA A 426 20.95 5.77 18.59
N LEU A 427 22.11 5.09 18.64
CA LEU A 427 22.20 3.66 18.97
C LEU A 427 21.73 3.44 20.42
N GLU A 428 20.80 2.50 20.60
CA GLU A 428 20.27 2.13 21.93
C GLU A 428 20.96 0.90 22.53
N ARG A 429 21.83 0.24 21.76
CA ARG A 429 22.50 -0.99 22.18
C ARG A 429 23.98 -0.91 21.86
N ASP A 430 24.80 -1.36 22.81
CA ASP A 430 26.26 -1.30 22.70
C ASP A 430 26.86 -2.52 21.99
N ASP A 431 26.06 -3.53 21.64
CA ASP A 431 26.52 -4.73 20.90
C ASP A 431 26.46 -4.59 19.37
N ILE A 432 25.97 -3.45 18.87
CA ILE A 432 25.84 -3.17 17.45
C ILE A 432 27.20 -2.86 16.84
N LYS A 433 27.58 -3.60 15.79
CA LYS A 433 28.80 -3.34 15.02
C LYS A 433 28.61 -2.13 14.11
N VAL A 434 29.51 -1.15 14.19
CA VAL A 434 29.45 0.09 13.42
C VAL A 434 30.65 0.16 12.47
N LYS A 435 30.39 0.22 11.17
CA LYS A 435 31.39 0.50 10.13
C LYS A 435 31.11 1.84 9.48
N ILE A 436 32.14 2.65 9.29
CA ILE A 436 32.03 3.94 8.60
C ILE A 436 33.07 4.02 7.50
N LEU A 437 32.61 4.18 6.27
CA LEU A 437 33.44 4.49 5.11
C LEU A 437 33.25 5.97 4.76
N THR A 438 34.34 6.73 4.80
CA THR A 438 34.39 8.15 4.40
C THR A 438 35.54 8.39 3.42
N SER A 439 35.72 9.62 2.95
CA SER A 439 36.83 10.00 2.06
C SER A 439 37.61 11.19 2.62
N ASP A 440 38.76 11.48 2.02
CA ASP A 440 39.55 12.69 2.27
C ASP A 440 38.76 14.00 2.01
N TYR A 441 37.75 13.96 1.14
CA TYR A 441 36.86 15.11 0.90
C TYR A 441 36.08 15.56 2.15
N ALA A 442 35.84 14.67 3.13
CA ALA A 442 35.19 15.04 4.38
C ALA A 442 36.03 16.05 5.21
N PHE A 443 37.34 16.14 4.93
CA PHE A 443 38.32 16.94 5.67
C PHE A 443 39.00 18.01 4.80
N SER A 444 38.54 18.17 3.56
CA SER A 444 39.09 19.12 2.61
C SER A 444 38.28 20.42 2.64
N LYS A 445 38.94 21.56 2.88
CA LYS A 445 38.26 22.87 2.82
C LYS A 445 37.95 23.25 1.35
N PRO A 446 36.76 23.81 1.06
CA PRO A 446 36.47 24.33 -0.28
C PRO A 446 37.36 25.55 -0.57
N LYS A 447 37.94 25.61 -1.78
CA LYS A 447 38.76 26.74 -2.24
C LYS A 447 37.95 28.04 -2.22
N THR A 448 38.40 29.03 -1.48
CA THR A 448 38.17 30.43 -1.82
C THR A 448 39.33 30.87 -2.72
N SER A 449 39.02 31.24 -3.97
CA SER A 449 39.89 31.83 -5.00
C SER A 449 40.49 30.86 -6.05
N GLU A 450 40.29 31.21 -7.33
CA GLU A 450 40.90 30.62 -8.51
C GLU A 450 42.40 30.95 -8.55
N GLY A 451 43.29 29.97 -8.68
CA GLY A 451 44.72 30.28 -8.88
C GLY A 451 45.72 29.15 -8.70
N ASP A 452 45.66 28.37 -7.61
CA ASP A 452 46.82 27.52 -7.26
C ASP A 452 46.58 26.01 -7.37
N GLU A 453 47.60 25.32 -7.87
CA GLU A 453 47.68 23.89 -8.11
C GLU A 453 47.49 23.05 -6.82
N ARG A 454 47.00 21.82 -7.01
CA ARG A 454 46.52 20.91 -5.98
C ARG A 454 47.59 20.57 -4.93
N SER A 455 47.40 21.08 -3.71
CA SER A 455 47.81 20.40 -2.47
C SER A 455 46.64 20.49 -1.50
N ALA A 456 45.87 19.41 -1.36
CA ALA A 456 44.86 19.28 -0.32
C ALA A 456 45.57 19.01 1.00
N THR A 457 46.00 20.08 1.68
CA THR A 457 46.43 19.97 3.08
C THR A 457 45.19 19.62 3.89
N LEU A 458 45.17 18.40 4.44
CA LEU A 458 44.17 17.97 5.43
C LEU A 458 44.09 19.04 6.52
N ALA A 459 42.91 19.60 6.76
CA ALA A 459 42.77 20.57 7.84
C ALA A 459 42.88 19.80 9.18
N GLY A 460 44.04 19.90 9.85
CA GLY A 460 44.30 19.21 11.13
C GLY A 460 43.22 19.42 12.20
N ASP A 461 42.50 20.55 12.14
CA ASP A 461 41.37 20.87 13.02
C ASP A 461 40.17 19.91 12.83
N ASP A 462 39.84 19.51 11.59
CA ASP A 462 38.68 18.65 11.32
C ASP A 462 38.96 17.18 11.69
N LEU A 463 40.21 16.73 11.50
CA LEU A 463 40.68 15.41 11.92
C LEU A 463 40.74 15.29 13.45
N SER A 464 41.24 16.33 14.14
CA SER A 464 41.27 16.35 15.60
C SER A 464 39.86 16.40 16.21
N ALA A 465 38.93 17.14 15.59
CA ALA A 465 37.52 17.15 15.99
C ALA A 465 36.85 15.77 15.79
N LEU A 466 37.18 15.07 14.69
CA LEU A 466 36.70 13.71 14.45
C LEU A 466 37.23 12.75 15.53
N LYS A 467 38.54 12.77 15.80
CA LYS A 467 39.17 11.96 16.87
C LYS A 467 38.52 12.23 18.23
N SER A 468 38.31 13.50 18.58
CA SER A 468 37.64 13.90 19.83
C SER A 468 36.22 13.33 19.94
N ASN A 469 35.44 13.38 18.86
CA ASN A 469 34.06 12.88 18.87
C ASN A 469 33.99 11.34 18.87
N ILE A 470 34.95 10.66 18.25
CA ILE A 470 35.09 9.20 18.35
C ILE A 470 35.39 8.80 19.79
N GLU A 471 36.34 9.47 20.45
CA GLU A 471 36.66 9.17 21.86
C GLU A 471 35.47 9.45 22.78
N LYS A 472 34.73 10.56 22.58
CA LYS A 472 33.48 10.80 23.30
C LYS A 472 32.42 9.72 23.07
N PHE A 473 32.38 9.14 21.88
CA PHE A 473 31.46 8.03 21.60
C PHE A 473 31.92 6.76 22.32
N ARG A 474 33.22 6.40 22.22
CA ARG A 474 33.81 5.23 22.89
C ARG A 474 33.73 5.28 24.42
N THR A 475 33.69 6.47 25.03
CA THR A 475 33.50 6.61 26.50
C THR A 475 32.07 6.39 26.95
N LEU A 476 31.09 6.63 26.08
CA LEU A 476 29.66 6.52 26.39
C LEU A 476 29.03 5.24 25.86
N HIS A 477 29.67 4.60 24.88
CA HIS A 477 29.17 3.41 24.18
C HIS A 477 30.29 2.38 24.00
N SER A 478 29.95 1.10 24.19
CA SER A 478 30.87 -0.02 23.97
C SER A 478 30.78 -0.64 22.57
N ASN A 479 30.14 0.04 21.62
CA ASN A 479 29.96 -0.42 20.25
C ASN A 479 31.32 -0.67 19.55
N PRO A 480 31.51 -1.83 18.91
CA PRO A 480 32.62 -2.03 17.99
C PRO A 480 32.52 -1.03 16.83
N LEU A 481 33.42 -0.05 16.79
CA LEU A 481 33.44 1.03 15.80
C LEU A 481 34.71 0.98 14.98
N GLU A 482 34.56 0.78 13.67
CA GLU A 482 35.63 0.84 12.68
C GLU A 482 35.37 1.97 11.68
N ILE A 483 36.35 2.85 11.50
CA ILE A 483 36.27 3.96 10.55
C ILE A 483 37.43 3.83 9.56
N LYS A 484 37.10 3.85 8.27
CA LYS A 484 38.07 3.78 7.19
C LYS A 484 37.89 4.93 6.20
N ILE A 485 39.02 5.39 5.67
CA ILE A 485 39.09 6.45 4.68
C ILE A 485 39.45 5.84 3.32
N ALA A 486 38.52 5.93 2.38
CA ALA A 486 38.76 5.64 0.98
C ALA A 486 39.64 6.75 0.39
N ARG A 487 40.86 6.40 -0.02
CA ARG A 487 41.79 7.26 -0.75
C ARG A 487 41.80 6.85 -2.21
N THR A 488 40.70 7.11 -2.92
CA THR A 488 40.59 6.67 -4.30
C THR A 488 40.93 7.85 -5.22
N ILE A 489 42.12 7.81 -5.83
CA ILE A 489 42.49 8.66 -6.97
C ILE A 489 41.53 8.40 -8.16
N GLU A 490 40.86 7.24 -8.15
CA GLU A 490 39.81 6.85 -9.08
C GLU A 490 38.41 7.05 -8.46
N THR A 491 37.47 7.56 -9.25
CA THR A 491 36.17 8.18 -8.89
C THR A 491 35.10 7.24 -8.29
N TYR A 492 35.44 6.17 -7.58
CA TYR A 492 34.47 5.12 -7.22
C TYR A 492 33.62 5.39 -5.98
N PHE A 493 33.96 6.38 -5.15
CA PHE A 493 33.23 6.66 -3.90
C PHE A 493 32.55 8.03 -3.90
N HIS A 494 31.40 8.12 -4.58
CA HIS A 494 30.55 9.32 -4.62
C HIS A 494 29.14 9.11 -4.05
N ASP A 495 28.64 7.88 -4.15
CA ASP A 495 27.31 7.52 -3.70
C ASP A 495 27.26 7.37 -2.19
N ARG A 496 26.08 7.63 -1.61
CA ARG A 496 25.88 7.60 -0.16
C ARG A 496 24.89 6.53 0.21
N PHE A 497 25.29 5.70 1.16
CA PHE A 497 24.47 4.60 1.65
C PHE A 497 24.49 4.55 3.16
N ILE A 498 23.36 4.07 3.70
CA ILE A 498 23.30 3.54 5.06
C ILE A 498 22.76 2.13 4.99
N ALA A 499 23.43 1.19 5.64
CA ALA A 499 22.95 -0.17 5.83
C ALA A 499 22.67 -0.42 7.30
N VAL A 500 21.50 -0.98 7.60
CA VAL A 500 21.10 -1.39 8.95
C VAL A 500 20.59 -2.83 8.88
N ASP A 501 21.29 -3.73 9.57
CA ASP A 501 21.01 -5.16 9.61
C ASP A 501 20.83 -5.78 8.20
N GLY A 502 21.74 -5.44 7.27
CA GLY A 502 21.72 -5.92 5.89
C GLY A 502 20.75 -5.21 4.94
N ARG A 503 19.84 -4.37 5.45
CA ARG A 503 18.98 -3.53 4.60
C ARG A 503 19.72 -2.26 4.21
N VAL A 504 19.74 -1.92 2.93
CA VAL A 504 20.50 -0.78 2.40
C VAL A 504 19.56 0.32 1.91
N TRP A 505 19.86 1.56 2.28
CA TRP A 505 19.21 2.77 1.77
C TRP A 505 20.22 3.62 1.01
N MET A 506 19.83 4.09 -0.17
CA MET A 506 20.54 5.13 -0.91
C MET A 506 20.10 6.51 -0.42
N LEU A 507 21.05 7.43 -0.32
CA LEU A 507 20.83 8.82 0.06
C LEU A 507 21.19 9.73 -1.12
N GLY A 508 20.22 10.51 -1.60
CA GLY A 508 20.44 11.46 -2.70
C GLY A 508 21.35 12.64 -2.34
N SER A 509 21.66 12.84 -1.06
CA SER A 509 22.65 13.82 -0.58
C SER A 509 23.42 13.27 0.60
N SER A 510 24.57 13.89 0.90
CA SER A 510 25.37 13.54 2.07
C SER A 510 24.56 13.74 3.35
N LEU A 511 24.81 12.88 4.35
CA LEU A 511 24.34 13.01 5.72
C LEU A 511 24.73 14.36 6.34
N ASN A 512 25.79 15.01 5.87
CA ASN A 512 26.14 16.38 6.24
C ASN A 512 25.08 17.40 5.77
N SER A 513 24.51 17.20 4.58
CA SER A 513 23.58 18.15 3.94
C SER A 513 22.11 17.72 3.92
N ILE A 514 21.78 16.52 4.42
CA ILE A 514 20.43 15.96 4.27
C ILE A 514 19.34 16.87 4.88
N GLY A 515 18.30 17.18 4.10
CA GLY A 515 17.23 18.10 4.50
C GLY A 515 17.62 19.59 4.56
N VAL A 516 18.90 19.93 4.35
CA VAL A 516 19.29 21.30 3.93
C VAL A 516 19.05 21.44 2.43
N ARG A 517 19.47 20.43 1.67
CA ARG A 517 19.16 20.30 0.24
C ARG A 517 18.03 19.28 0.04
N PRO A 518 17.23 19.43 -1.03
CA PRO A 518 16.24 18.41 -1.39
C PRO A 518 16.92 17.04 -1.48
N THR A 519 16.39 16.06 -0.74
CA THR A 519 17.01 14.74 -0.64
C THR A 519 15.96 13.65 -0.73
N LEU A 520 16.20 12.71 -1.65
CA LEU A 520 15.50 11.44 -1.71
C LEU A 520 16.25 10.41 -0.86
N ILE A 521 15.51 9.65 -0.06
CA ILE A 521 15.98 8.42 0.58
C ILE A 521 15.11 7.29 0.06
N MET A 522 15.73 6.16 -0.29
CA MET A 522 15.01 4.97 -0.73
C MET A 522 15.77 3.71 -0.33
N ARG A 523 15.05 2.69 0.14
CA ARG A 523 15.58 1.35 0.36
C ARG A 523 15.77 0.66 -0.99
N ILE A 524 16.97 0.11 -1.19
CA ILE A 524 17.33 -0.56 -2.43
C ILE A 524 16.84 -2.03 -2.35
N PRO A 525 16.08 -2.51 -3.34
CA PRO A 525 15.86 -3.95 -3.53
C PRO A 525 17.20 -4.64 -3.80
N HIS A 526 17.40 -5.86 -3.28
CA HIS A 526 18.69 -6.54 -3.39
C HIS A 526 19.88 -5.75 -2.83
N GLY A 527 19.66 -5.06 -1.71
CA GLY A 527 20.67 -4.23 -1.06
C GLY A 527 21.95 -4.99 -0.67
N GLU A 528 21.88 -6.31 -0.48
CA GLU A 528 23.04 -7.16 -0.24
C GLU A 528 24.13 -7.01 -1.31
N LYS A 529 23.74 -6.87 -2.58
CA LYS A 529 24.71 -6.69 -3.68
C LYS A 529 25.49 -5.38 -3.53
N VAL A 530 24.82 -4.32 -3.09
CA VAL A 530 25.46 -3.02 -2.83
C VAL A 530 26.35 -3.13 -1.59
N LEU A 531 25.87 -3.81 -0.55
CA LEU A 531 26.61 -4.00 0.69
C LEU A 531 27.92 -4.79 0.49
N ASP A 532 27.92 -5.78 -0.40
CA ASP A 532 29.12 -6.56 -0.75
C ASP A 532 30.19 -5.66 -1.39
N HIS A 533 29.80 -4.80 -2.33
CA HIS A 533 30.71 -3.84 -2.96
C HIS A 533 31.24 -2.81 -1.95
N LEU A 534 30.38 -2.28 -1.08
CA LEU A 534 30.77 -1.35 -0.03
C LEU A 534 31.73 -2.01 0.98
N SER A 535 31.51 -3.27 1.30
CA SER A 535 32.38 -4.04 2.20
C SER A 535 33.75 -4.28 1.57
N HIS A 536 33.80 -4.64 0.28
CA HIS A 536 35.06 -4.76 -0.46
C HIS A 536 35.83 -3.43 -0.50
N LEU A 537 35.13 -2.32 -0.76
CA LEU A 537 35.76 -0.99 -0.74
C LEU A 537 36.28 -0.62 0.66
N PHE A 538 35.49 -0.92 1.70
CA PHE A 538 35.89 -0.72 3.09
C PHE A 538 37.14 -1.54 3.43
N ASP A 539 37.19 -2.82 3.06
CA ASP A 539 38.32 -3.69 3.37
C ASP A 539 39.63 -3.21 2.72
N ASN A 540 39.55 -2.61 1.53
CA ASN A 540 40.68 -2.02 0.81
C ASN A 540 41.00 -0.56 1.21
N SER A 541 40.24 0.05 2.12
CA SER A 541 40.45 1.43 2.56
C SER A 541 41.39 1.53 3.75
N ALA A 542 42.03 2.69 3.91
CA ALA A 542 42.97 2.92 5.01
C ALA A 542 42.23 3.10 6.34
N ALA A 543 42.73 2.48 7.41
CA ALA A 543 42.22 2.71 8.76
C ALA A 543 42.44 4.17 9.19
N PHE A 544 41.46 4.76 9.88
CA PHE A 544 41.55 6.13 10.39
C PHE A 544 42.75 6.32 11.32
N GLU A 545 43.00 5.35 12.21
CA GLU A 545 44.08 5.38 13.19
C GLU A 545 45.47 5.54 12.53
N GLY A 546 45.70 4.93 11.38
CA GLY A 546 46.98 5.00 10.65
C GLY A 546 47.22 6.31 9.89
N LEU A 547 46.23 7.22 9.83
CA LEU A 547 46.44 8.58 9.30
C LEU A 547 46.98 9.55 10.35
N ALA A 548 46.53 9.43 11.59
CA ALA A 548 46.93 10.34 12.67
C ALA A 548 48.42 10.21 13.03
N GLU A 549 49.01 9.03 12.85
CA GLU A 549 50.41 8.76 13.17
C GLU A 549 51.40 9.31 12.13
N ARG A 550 50.98 9.59 10.89
CA ARG A 550 51.86 10.15 9.85
C ARG A 550 52.03 11.66 9.95
N ASP A 551 51.01 12.38 10.39
CA ASP A 551 51.09 13.83 10.60
C ASP A 551 51.94 14.19 11.85
N GLU A 552 52.08 13.30 12.83
CA GLU A 552 53.00 13.48 13.97
C GLU A 552 54.47 13.15 13.63
N SER A 553 54.74 12.43 12.54
CA SER A 553 56.10 12.10 12.10
C SER A 553 56.69 13.09 11.09
N ASP A 554 55.85 13.87 10.41
CA ASP A 554 56.23 14.87 9.41
C ASP A 554 56.09 16.34 9.91
N ALA A 555 55.79 16.53 11.20
CA ALA A 555 55.81 17.81 11.92
C ALA A 555 56.94 17.84 12.96
#